data_AF-A0A968ZLN6-F1
#
_entry.id   AF-A0A968ZLN6-F1
#
_cell.length_a   1.000
_cell.length_b   1.000
_cell.length_c   1.000
_cell.angle_alpha   90.00
_cell.angle_beta   90.00
_cell.angle_gamma   90.00
#
_symmetry.space_group_name_H-M   'P 1'
#
loop_
_entity.id
_entity.type
_entity.pdbx_description
1 polymer ?
#
loop_
_entity_poly.entity_id
_entity_poly.type
_entity_poly.pdbx_seq_one_letter_code
_entity_poly.pdbx_strand_id
1 'polypeptide(L)'
;MPPSKTGDWTFFGASVNQNLQVDDVVEKIESGQLWVVNSRRRNGLIVVREFHAEFAGPGAAVGGDLDHDLVKVIPIGNLSLLEPDSHEAHQNAIKIRLQWIRLTQNFTDQPSPTDRARMILEQFKTYFDQTTVDLVPDEAFALLVGVLPQTIHRVRSGFAW
;
A
#
# COMPACT_ATOMS: atom_id res chain seq x y z
N MET A 1 2.79 10.46 30.43
CA MET A 1 3.66 9.79 29.45
C MET A 1 3.05 8.43 29.17
N PRO A 2 2.41 8.19 28.02
CA PRO A 2 1.97 6.84 27.67
C PRO A 2 3.18 6.03 27.18
N PRO A 3 3.18 4.70 27.38
CA PRO A 3 4.32 3.85 27.04
C PRO A 3 4.43 3.70 25.52
N SER A 4 5.65 3.75 24.99
CA SER A 4 5.97 3.40 23.62
C SER A 4 5.66 1.92 23.40
N LYS A 5 4.61 1.63 22.63
CA LYS A 5 4.41 0.29 22.08
C LYS A 5 5.40 0.10 20.94
N THR A 6 6.56 -0.46 21.26
CA THR A 6 7.43 -1.09 20.26
C THR A 6 6.64 -2.27 19.67
N GLY A 7 6.11 -2.08 18.46
CA GLY A 7 5.34 -3.10 17.76
C GLY A 7 6.23 -4.26 17.31
N ASP A 8 5.86 -5.48 17.67
CA ASP A 8 6.43 -6.70 17.09
C ASP A 8 5.96 -6.79 15.62
N TRP A 9 6.78 -6.28 14.69
CA TRP A 9 6.49 -6.31 13.27
C TRP A 9 6.70 -7.72 12.70
N THR A 10 5.61 -8.41 12.33
CA THR A 10 5.71 -9.67 11.58
C THR A 10 5.85 -9.41 10.07
N PHE A 11 7.09 -9.50 9.58
CA PHE A 11 7.41 -9.52 8.15
C PHE A 11 7.18 -10.92 7.56
N PHE A 12 5.98 -11.18 7.05
CA PHE A 12 5.77 -12.29 6.11
C PHE A 12 6.10 -11.82 4.69
N GLY A 13 7.11 -12.46 4.10
CA GLY A 13 7.69 -12.16 2.78
C GLY A 13 9.13 -11.69 2.90
N ALA A 14 10.06 -12.33 2.19
CA ALA A 14 11.44 -11.85 2.08
C ALA A 14 11.44 -10.38 1.64
N SER A 15 12.19 -9.54 2.36
CA SER A 15 12.25 -8.09 2.22
C SER A 15 12.08 -7.63 0.77
N VAL A 16 10.89 -7.12 0.45
CA VAL A 16 10.52 -6.59 -0.88
C VAL A 16 11.11 -5.19 -1.03
N ASN A 17 12.44 -5.09 -0.89
CA ASN A 17 13.26 -3.98 -1.36
C ASN A 17 14.73 -4.29 -1.06
N GLN A 18 15.56 -4.42 -2.10
CA GLN A 18 17.01 -4.53 -1.92
C GLN A 18 17.71 -3.17 -1.68
N ASN A 19 16.97 -2.04 -1.62
CA ASN A 19 17.61 -0.72 -1.48
C ASN A 19 16.91 0.28 -0.55
N LEU A 20 15.85 -0.10 0.14
CA LEU A 20 15.38 0.63 1.32
C LEU A 20 15.11 -0.42 2.39
N GLN A 21 15.95 -0.40 3.41
CA GLN A 21 15.74 -1.13 4.65
C GLN A 21 14.32 -0.78 5.09
N VAL A 22 13.46 -1.78 5.30
CA VAL A 22 12.09 -1.53 5.76
C VAL A 22 12.10 -0.75 7.09
N ASP A 23 13.22 -0.84 7.81
CA ASP A 23 13.58 -0.07 9.00
C ASP A 23 13.58 1.47 8.74
N ASP A 24 13.91 1.96 7.55
CA ASP A 24 13.85 3.41 7.23
C ASP A 24 12.42 3.89 6.93
N VAL A 25 11.55 3.01 6.43
CA VAL A 25 10.19 3.38 6.01
C VAL A 25 9.27 3.46 7.22
N VAL A 26 9.36 2.49 8.13
CA VAL A 26 8.59 2.49 9.37
C VAL A 26 8.94 3.72 10.21
N GLU A 27 10.24 4.01 10.42
CA GLU A 27 10.68 5.19 11.17
C GLU A 27 10.12 6.50 10.58
N LYS A 28 10.09 6.63 9.24
CA LYS A 28 9.52 7.81 8.58
C LYS A 28 8.02 7.94 8.79
N ILE A 29 7.28 6.83 8.74
CA ILE A 29 5.83 6.84 8.95
C ILE A 29 5.50 7.15 10.42
N GLU A 30 6.27 6.60 11.35
CA GLU A 30 6.12 6.82 12.80
C GLU A 30 6.69 8.16 13.29
N SER A 31 7.42 8.90 12.45
CA SER A 31 8.02 10.19 12.85
C SER A 31 6.99 11.29 13.17
N GLY A 32 5.71 11.05 12.84
CA GLY A 32 4.63 12.03 12.94
C GLY A 32 4.68 13.11 11.85
N GLN A 33 5.60 12.99 10.87
CA GLN A 33 5.67 13.88 9.72
C GLN A 33 4.92 13.32 8.52
N LEU A 34 4.35 14.20 7.70
CA LEU A 34 3.74 13.81 6.44
C LEU A 34 4.79 13.69 5.33
N TRP A 35 4.78 12.56 4.64
CA TRP A 35 5.62 12.28 3.49
C TRP A 35 4.78 12.11 2.23
N VAL A 36 5.43 12.29 1.08
CA VAL A 36 4.81 12.12 -0.24
C VAL A 36 5.50 11.00 -0.99
N VAL A 37 4.74 10.03 -1.49
CA VAL A 37 5.24 9.00 -2.40
C VAL A 37 5.69 9.68 -3.69
N ASN A 38 6.92 9.43 -4.12
CA ASN A 38 7.53 10.13 -5.26
C ASN A 38 6.76 9.91 -6.57
N SER A 39 6.09 10.96 -7.06
CA SER A 39 5.25 10.94 -8.27
C SER A 39 6.00 10.59 -9.57
N ARG A 40 7.34 10.70 -9.58
CA ARG A 40 8.18 10.44 -10.76
C ARG A 40 8.64 9.00 -10.89
N ARG A 41 8.19 8.10 -10.00
CA ARG A 41 8.59 6.69 -9.98
C ARG A 41 7.36 5.79 -9.98
N ARG A 42 7.51 4.57 -10.53
CA ARG A 42 6.54 3.49 -10.36
C ARG A 42 6.77 2.85 -8.99
N ASN A 43 6.25 3.49 -7.95
CA ASN A 43 6.39 3.04 -6.59
C ASN A 43 5.11 3.24 -5.79
N GLY A 44 5.06 2.69 -4.58
CA GLY A 44 3.94 2.91 -3.70
C GLY A 44 4.14 2.24 -2.36
N LEU A 45 3.17 2.46 -1.48
CA LEU A 45 3.15 1.89 -0.14
C LEU A 45 1.77 1.30 0.11
N ILE A 46 1.68 0.01 0.44
CA ILE A 46 0.47 -0.51 1.06
C ILE A 46 0.60 -0.28 2.56
N VAL A 47 -0.36 0.45 3.12
CA VAL A 47 -0.51 0.59 4.57
C VAL A 47 -1.59 -0.35 5.04
N VAL A 48 -1.29 -1.17 6.04
CA VAL A 48 -2.14 -2.22 6.55
C VAL A 48 -2.60 -1.85 7.94
N ARG A 49 -3.91 -1.90 8.16
CA ARG A 49 -4.57 -1.77 9.45
C ARG A 49 -5.16 -3.12 9.85
N GLU A 50 -5.75 -3.19 11.04
CA GLU A 50 -6.24 -4.45 11.61
C GLU A 50 -7.19 -5.23 10.67
N PHE A 51 -8.06 -4.53 9.93
CA PHE A 51 -9.11 -5.17 9.14
C PHE A 51 -9.11 -4.83 7.64
N HIS A 52 -8.23 -3.92 7.21
CA HIS A 52 -8.15 -3.50 5.80
C HIS A 52 -6.77 -2.98 5.45
N ALA A 53 -6.53 -2.79 4.16
CA ALA A 53 -5.34 -2.14 3.66
C ALA A 53 -5.70 -1.02 2.68
N GLU A 54 -4.78 -0.08 2.51
CA GLU A 54 -4.93 1.03 1.56
C GLU A 54 -3.63 1.19 0.75
N PHE A 55 -3.77 1.40 -0.56
CA PHE A 55 -2.62 1.65 -1.42
C PHE A 55 -2.34 3.16 -1.56
N ALA A 56 -1.12 3.58 -1.22
CA ALA A 56 -0.59 4.92 -1.43
C ALA A 56 0.29 4.88 -2.69
N GLY A 57 -0.31 5.20 -3.84
CA GLY A 57 0.45 5.27 -5.08
C GLY A 57 1.19 6.60 -5.25
N PRO A 58 1.84 6.82 -6.41
CA PRO A 58 2.67 8.00 -6.61
C PRO A 58 1.90 9.32 -6.42
N GLY A 59 2.56 10.25 -5.73
CA GLY A 59 2.00 11.53 -5.31
C GLY A 59 1.12 11.47 -4.05
N ALA A 60 0.79 10.28 -3.52
CA ALA A 60 -0.04 10.17 -2.32
C ALA A 60 0.72 10.58 -1.05
N ALA A 61 0.00 11.18 -0.12
CA ALA A 61 0.45 11.40 1.24
C ALA A 61 0.46 10.09 2.05
N VAL A 62 1.47 9.95 2.94
CA VAL A 62 1.63 8.88 3.93
C VAL A 62 2.27 9.44 5.22
N GLY A 63 2.04 8.79 6.35
CA GLY A 63 2.54 9.25 7.66
C GLY A 63 1.73 10.41 8.24
N GLY A 64 2.31 11.09 9.23
CA GLY A 64 1.64 12.17 9.97
C GLY A 64 0.33 11.70 10.61
N ASP A 65 -0.67 12.57 10.61
CA ASP A 65 -1.98 12.26 11.22
C ASP A 65 -2.84 11.24 10.46
N LEU A 66 -2.38 10.78 9.30
CA LEU A 66 -3.13 9.83 8.48
C LEU A 66 -2.94 8.39 8.96
N ASP A 67 -1.77 8.05 9.51
CA ASP A 67 -1.27 6.68 9.58
C ASP A 67 -0.84 6.25 11.01
N HIS A 68 -1.60 6.66 12.04
CA HIS A 68 -1.28 6.39 13.45
C HIS A 68 -1.54 4.96 13.96
N ASP A 69 -2.36 4.18 13.24
CA ASP A 69 -2.83 2.85 13.70
C ASP A 69 -2.43 1.74 12.71
N LEU A 70 -1.23 1.83 12.15
CA LEU A 70 -0.75 0.84 11.20
C LEU A 70 -0.23 -0.41 11.91
N VAL A 71 -0.63 -1.57 11.38
CA VAL A 71 -0.14 -2.89 11.81
C VAL A 71 1.02 -3.33 10.93
N LYS A 72 1.07 -2.89 9.66
CA LYS A 72 2.15 -3.20 8.73
C LYS A 72 2.24 -2.16 7.62
N VAL A 73 3.44 -1.98 7.08
CA VAL A 73 3.68 -1.26 5.82
C VAL A 73 4.39 -2.18 4.84
N ILE A 74 4.00 -2.13 3.56
CA ILE A 74 4.59 -2.93 2.50
C ILE A 74 5.02 -1.99 1.37
N PRO A 75 6.33 -1.73 1.21
CA PRO A 75 6.84 -0.93 0.11
C PRO A 75 6.72 -1.71 -1.20
N ILE A 76 6.37 -0.99 -2.28
CA ILE A 76 6.19 -1.58 -3.61
C ILE A 76 7.01 -0.82 -4.64
N GLY A 77 7.72 -1.58 -5.48
CA GLY A 77 8.68 -1.03 -6.43
C GLY A 77 9.83 -0.35 -5.72
N ASN A 78 10.45 0.62 -6.41
CA ASN A 78 11.55 1.41 -5.86
C ASN A 78 11.00 2.61 -5.06
N LEU A 79 10.52 2.33 -3.85
CA LEU A 79 9.93 3.33 -2.96
C LEU A 79 10.85 4.54 -2.78
N SER A 80 10.24 5.72 -2.73
CA SER A 80 10.92 6.98 -2.49
C SER A 80 9.89 7.90 -1.86
N LEU A 81 10.19 8.36 -0.66
CA LEU A 81 9.38 9.29 0.11
C LEU A 81 10.08 10.65 0.11
N LEU A 82 9.31 11.70 -0.17
CA LEU A 82 9.77 13.09 -0.24
C LEU A 82 9.03 13.93 0.81
N GLU A 83 9.70 14.92 1.36
CA GLU A 83 9.02 15.95 2.14
C GLU A 83 8.24 16.87 1.20
N PRO A 84 6.99 17.26 1.54
CA PRO A 84 6.27 18.27 0.78
C PRO A 84 6.97 19.63 0.93
N ASP A 85 7.24 20.29 -0.19
CA ASP A 85 7.95 21.57 -0.25
C ASP A 85 7.08 22.80 0.09
N SER A 86 5.77 22.60 0.23
CA SER A 86 4.80 23.66 0.43
C SER A 86 3.49 23.15 1.03
N HIS A 87 2.69 24.06 1.60
CA HIS A 87 1.35 23.75 2.08
C HIS A 87 0.42 23.28 0.93
N GLU A 88 0.60 23.83 -0.28
CA GLU A 88 -0.14 23.39 -1.46
C GLU A 88 0.22 21.95 -1.85
N ALA A 89 1.52 21.61 -1.85
CA ALA A 89 1.98 20.24 -2.08
C ALA A 89 1.43 19.26 -1.02
N HIS A 90 1.38 19.69 0.24
CA HIS A 90 0.78 18.92 1.34
C HIS A 90 -0.70 18.61 1.07
N GLN A 91 -1.50 19.64 0.76
CA GLN A 91 -2.92 19.46 0.43
C GLN A 91 -3.13 18.60 -0.82
N ASN A 92 -2.28 18.78 -1.84
CA ASN A 92 -2.37 18.02 -3.08
C ASN A 92 -2.07 16.53 -2.84
N ALA A 93 -1.05 16.21 -2.03
CA ALA A 93 -0.71 14.83 -1.71
C ALA A 93 -1.85 14.11 -0.97
N ILE A 94 -2.55 14.80 -0.07
CA ILE A 94 -3.75 14.28 0.60
C ILE A 94 -4.89 14.06 -0.40
N LYS A 95 -5.12 14.99 -1.34
CA LYS A 95 -6.12 14.81 -2.41
C LYS A 95 -5.80 13.59 -3.28
N ILE A 96 -4.54 13.39 -3.65
CA ILE A 96 -4.10 12.21 -4.42
C ILE A 96 -4.30 10.93 -3.61
N ARG A 97 -3.99 10.95 -2.31
CA ARG A 97 -4.27 9.82 -1.41
C ARG A 97 -5.76 9.42 -1.44
N LEU A 98 -6.67 10.39 -1.39
CA LEU A 98 -8.11 10.14 -1.53
C LEU A 98 -8.50 9.57 -2.91
N GLN A 99 -7.83 9.96 -3.98
CA GLN A 99 -8.06 9.39 -5.31
C GLN A 99 -7.68 7.91 -5.37
N TRP A 100 -6.56 7.51 -4.75
CA TRP A 100 -6.16 6.10 -4.66
C TRP A 100 -7.14 5.27 -3.83
N ILE A 101 -7.65 5.83 -2.74
CA ILE A 101 -8.71 5.19 -1.94
C ILE A 101 -9.96 4.97 -2.79
N ARG A 102 -10.43 6.01 -3.52
CA ARG A 102 -11.60 5.90 -4.41
C ARG A 102 -11.41 4.88 -5.53
N LEU A 103 -10.22 4.82 -6.11
CA LEU A 103 -9.90 3.80 -7.12
C LEU A 103 -10.07 2.39 -6.55
N THR A 104 -9.54 2.14 -5.36
CA THR A 104 -9.65 0.84 -4.69
C THR A 104 -11.10 0.54 -4.30
N GLN A 105 -11.85 1.56 -3.88
CA GLN A 105 -13.30 1.45 -3.60
C GLN A 105 -14.10 0.98 -4.81
N ASN A 106 -13.78 1.48 -6.02
CA ASN A 106 -14.45 1.01 -7.25
C ASN A 106 -14.29 -0.50 -7.49
N PHE A 107 -13.19 -1.09 -6.99
CA PHE A 107 -12.98 -2.54 -7.05
C PHE A 107 -13.78 -3.24 -5.95
N THR A 108 -13.80 -2.71 -4.73
CA THR A 108 -14.57 -3.31 -3.62
C THR A 108 -16.07 -3.30 -3.88
N ASP A 109 -16.56 -2.34 -4.64
CA ASP A 109 -17.98 -2.20 -5.00
C ASP A 109 -18.47 -3.27 -5.99
N GLN A 110 -17.56 -4.07 -6.57
CA GLN A 110 -17.97 -5.17 -7.42
C GLN A 110 -18.63 -6.30 -6.60
N PRO A 111 -19.75 -6.86 -7.06
CA PRO A 111 -20.45 -7.89 -6.30
C PRO A 111 -19.63 -9.19 -6.18
N SER A 112 -18.90 -9.57 -7.23
CA SER A 112 -18.15 -10.82 -7.31
C SER A 112 -16.75 -10.70 -6.70
N PRO A 113 -16.38 -11.51 -5.68
CA PRO A 113 -15.04 -11.50 -5.10
C PRO A 113 -13.92 -11.78 -6.12
N THR A 114 -14.18 -12.63 -7.11
CA THR A 114 -13.23 -12.93 -8.19
C THR A 114 -12.98 -11.70 -9.06
N ASP A 115 -14.01 -10.88 -9.29
CA ASP A 115 -13.88 -9.66 -10.08
C ASP A 115 -13.08 -8.60 -9.31
N ARG A 116 -13.32 -8.43 -8.00
CA ARG A 116 -12.51 -7.55 -7.14
C ARG A 116 -11.03 -7.94 -7.20
N ALA A 117 -10.75 -9.24 -7.04
CA ALA A 117 -9.41 -9.81 -7.09
C ALA A 117 -8.73 -9.60 -8.45
N ARG A 118 -9.46 -9.82 -9.55
CA ARG A 118 -8.94 -9.60 -10.90
C ARG A 118 -8.62 -8.14 -11.15
N MET A 119 -9.53 -7.23 -10.81
CA MET A 119 -9.36 -5.80 -11.05
C MET A 119 -8.16 -5.22 -10.29
N ILE A 120 -7.95 -5.59 -9.02
CA ILE A 120 -6.79 -5.10 -8.27
C ILE A 120 -5.47 -5.64 -8.83
N LEU A 121 -5.42 -6.92 -9.22
CA LEU A 121 -4.23 -7.52 -9.83
C LEU A 121 -3.92 -6.90 -11.20
N GLU A 122 -4.93 -6.70 -12.05
CA GLU A 122 -4.78 -6.04 -13.36
C GLU A 122 -4.35 -4.58 -13.21
N GLN A 123 -4.90 -3.86 -12.22
CA GLN A 123 -4.51 -2.49 -11.96
C GLN A 123 -3.05 -2.39 -11.53
N PHE A 124 -2.60 -3.30 -10.66
CA PHE A 124 -1.20 -3.35 -10.25
C PHE A 124 -0.27 -3.73 -11.42
N LYS A 125 -0.65 -4.67 -12.28
CA LYS A 125 0.10 -5.03 -13.50
C LYS A 125 0.18 -3.90 -14.53
N THR A 126 -0.79 -2.99 -14.54
CA THR A 126 -0.74 -1.79 -15.38
C THR A 126 0.31 -0.80 -14.88
N TYR A 127 0.57 -0.78 -13.57
CA TYR A 127 1.42 0.20 -12.92
C TYR A 127 2.85 -0.30 -12.63
N PHE A 128 2.98 -1.59 -12.34
CA PHE A 128 4.19 -2.26 -11.91
C PHE A 128 4.52 -3.43 -12.85
N ASP A 129 5.80 -3.77 -12.96
CA ASP A 129 6.20 -5.00 -13.66
C ASP A 129 5.74 -6.25 -12.90
N GLN A 130 5.63 -7.36 -13.62
CA GLN A 130 5.15 -8.63 -13.07
C GLN A 130 5.99 -9.08 -11.86
N THR A 131 7.32 -8.90 -11.92
CA THR A 131 8.23 -9.23 -10.83
C THR A 131 7.90 -8.47 -9.54
N THR A 132 7.57 -7.18 -9.63
CA THR A 132 7.17 -6.36 -8.49
C THR A 132 5.82 -6.79 -7.94
N VAL A 133 4.86 -7.10 -8.81
CA VAL A 133 3.53 -7.57 -8.42
C VAL A 133 3.61 -8.91 -7.69
N ASP A 134 4.45 -9.83 -8.17
CA ASP A 134 4.60 -11.17 -7.59
C ASP A 134 5.18 -11.15 -6.17
N LEU A 135 5.93 -10.10 -5.82
CA LEU A 135 6.46 -9.91 -4.47
C LEU A 135 5.40 -9.47 -3.46
N VAL A 136 4.24 -8.99 -3.91
CA VAL A 136 3.15 -8.58 -3.02
C VAL A 136 2.36 -9.81 -2.53
N PRO A 137 2.26 -10.04 -1.22
CA PRO A 137 1.54 -11.18 -0.66
C PRO A 137 0.06 -11.20 -1.05
N ASP A 138 -0.52 -12.39 -1.15
CA ASP A 138 -1.96 -12.56 -1.42
C ASP A 138 -2.81 -11.92 -0.32
N GLU A 139 -2.35 -11.94 0.93
CA GLU A 139 -3.00 -11.29 2.08
C GLU A 139 -3.09 -9.77 1.90
N ALA A 140 -2.06 -9.14 1.35
CA ALA A 140 -2.05 -7.69 1.15
C ALA A 140 -3.10 -7.28 0.10
N PHE A 141 -3.16 -7.99 -1.03
CA PHE A 141 -4.20 -7.76 -2.03
C PHE A 141 -5.60 -8.08 -1.50
N ALA A 142 -5.73 -9.15 -0.72
CA ALA A 142 -6.99 -9.55 -0.12
C ALA A 142 -7.54 -8.45 0.80
N LEU A 143 -6.69 -7.83 1.61
CA LEU A 143 -7.05 -6.70 2.48
C LEU A 143 -7.36 -5.42 1.72
N LEU A 144 -6.75 -5.19 0.55
CA LEU A 144 -7.07 -4.03 -0.29
C LEU A 144 -8.49 -4.09 -0.86
N VAL A 145 -9.00 -5.29 -1.18
CA VAL A 145 -10.29 -5.44 -1.86
C VAL A 145 -11.34 -6.27 -1.12
N GLY A 146 -11.09 -6.60 0.15
CA GLY A 146 -12.05 -7.29 1.01
C GLY A 146 -12.43 -8.68 0.50
N VAL A 147 -11.45 -9.53 0.20
CA VAL A 147 -11.63 -10.93 -0.20
C VAL A 147 -10.75 -11.87 0.62
N LEU A 148 -10.86 -13.17 0.42
CA LEU A 148 -9.95 -14.15 1.03
C LEU A 148 -8.63 -14.20 0.25
N PRO A 149 -7.46 -14.42 0.90
CA PRO A 149 -6.18 -14.61 0.22
C PRO A 149 -6.22 -15.70 -0.85
N GLN A 150 -6.97 -16.78 -0.58
CA GLN A 150 -7.19 -17.89 -1.51
C GLN A 150 -7.89 -17.45 -2.82
N THR A 151 -8.73 -16.42 -2.76
CA THR A 151 -9.38 -15.84 -3.95
C THR A 151 -8.35 -15.12 -4.81
N ILE A 152 -7.46 -14.32 -4.20
CA ILE A 152 -6.34 -13.68 -4.91
C ILE A 152 -5.45 -14.74 -5.54
N HIS A 153 -5.06 -15.75 -4.78
CA HIS A 153 -4.21 -16.84 -5.23
C HIS A 153 -4.77 -17.53 -6.49
N ARG A 154 -6.05 -17.91 -6.46
CA ARG A 154 -6.72 -18.58 -7.60
C ARG A 154 -6.70 -17.71 -8.86
N VAL A 155 -7.01 -16.42 -8.74
CA VAL A 155 -6.99 -15.50 -9.88
C VAL A 155 -5.56 -15.30 -10.39
N ARG A 156 -4.58 -15.14 -9.49
CA ARG A 156 -3.17 -14.99 -9.84
C ARG A 156 -2.61 -16.20 -10.58
N SER A 157 -2.99 -17.41 -10.18
CA SER A 157 -2.59 -18.67 -10.81
C SER A 157 -3.35 -19.01 -12.09
N GLY A 158 -4.31 -18.18 -12.53
CA GLY A 158 -5.10 -18.41 -13.73
C GLY A 158 -6.24 -19.44 -13.57
N PHE A 159 -6.62 -19.79 -12.34
CA PHE A 159 -7.71 -20.72 -12.02
C PHE A 159 -9.06 -19.99 -11.78
N ALA A 160 -9.37 -18.97 -12.59
CA ALA A 160 -10.69 -18.32 -12.55
C ALA A 160 -11.62 -19.00 -13.56
N TRP A 161 -12.69 -19.65 -13.07
CA TRP A 161 -13.75 -20.27 -13.86
C TRP A 161 -14.65 -19.24 -14.52
#